data_AF-A0A917MMX4-F1
#
_entry.id   AF-A0A917MMX4-F1
#
_cell.length_a   1.000
_cell.length_b   1.000
_cell.length_c   1.000
_cell.angle_alpha   90.00
_cell.angle_beta   90.00
_cell.angle_gamma   90.00
#
_symmetry.space_group_name_H-M   'P 1'
#
loop_
_entity.id
_entity.type
_entity.pdbx_description
1 polymer ?
#
loop_
_entity_poly.entity_id
_entity_poly.type
_entity_poly.pdbx_seq_one_letter_code
_entity_poly.pdbx_strand_id
1 'polypeptide(L)'
;MRLWSLHPGLLDRQGLTACWREALLAQAVLGGGTRGYTAHPQLVRFREHADPLAAVGAYLAGVREEALRRGYRFDATRIVRMPGTPVARIPLPSGQLEFEWRHLQDKLAARAPEVHARNRRHGAPRAHPLFVVVPGPVAAWERAAPPAEPARPEPPRPESPRPESPRPEPPARPESPPARGAA
;
A
#
# COMPACT_ATOMS: atom_id res chain seq x y z
N MET A 1 19.46 -4.04 1.14
CA MET A 1 18.76 -2.90 1.76
C MET A 1 17.27 -3.16 1.63
N ARG A 2 16.55 -3.23 2.76
CA ARG A 2 15.10 -3.30 2.83
C ARG A 2 14.60 -2.43 3.98
N LEU A 3 13.96 -1.33 3.62
CA LEU A 3 13.29 -0.44 4.56
C LEU A 3 11.83 -0.90 4.69
N TRP A 4 11.52 -1.58 5.79
CA TRP A 4 10.16 -2.03 6.07
C TRP A 4 9.24 -0.84 6.32
N SER A 5 8.12 -0.82 5.62
CA SER A 5 6.98 0.05 5.85
C SER A 5 6.14 -0.41 7.04
N LEU A 6 6.37 -1.64 7.51
CA LEU A 6 5.76 -2.23 8.70
C LEU A 6 6.27 -1.60 10.00
N HIS A 7 5.42 -1.61 11.01
CA HIS A 7 5.76 -1.20 12.36
C HIS A 7 6.90 -2.09 12.89
N PRO A 8 7.99 -1.53 13.46
CA PRO A 8 9.14 -2.32 13.93
C PRO A 8 8.75 -3.41 14.97
N GLY A 9 7.64 -3.20 15.67
CA GLY A 9 6.92 -4.17 16.52
C GLY A 9 6.67 -5.55 15.93
N LEU A 10 6.54 -5.62 14.61
CA LEU A 10 6.25 -6.85 13.89
C LEU A 10 7.51 -7.65 13.57
N LEU A 11 8.69 -7.02 13.65
CA LEU A 11 9.96 -7.64 13.29
C LEU A 11 10.48 -8.54 14.42
N ASP A 12 11.15 -9.63 14.04
CA ASP A 12 12.01 -10.41 14.92
C ASP A 12 13.31 -9.67 15.25
N ARG A 13 14.12 -10.21 16.17
CA ARG A 13 15.41 -9.61 16.57
C ARG A 13 16.34 -9.35 15.38
N GLN A 14 16.47 -10.35 14.49
CA GLN A 14 17.30 -10.25 13.30
C GLN A 14 16.75 -9.17 12.35
N GLY A 15 15.44 -9.19 12.08
CA GLY A 15 14.77 -8.16 11.27
C GLY A 15 14.96 -6.75 11.79
N LEU A 16 14.81 -6.53 13.12
CA LEU A 16 14.97 -5.23 13.75
C LEU A 16 16.40 -4.69 13.63
N THR A 17 17.40 -5.55 13.87
CA THR A 17 18.82 -5.18 13.80
C THR A 17 19.25 -4.89 12.36
N ALA A 18 18.77 -5.69 11.41
CA ALA A 18 19.02 -5.46 9.99
C ALA A 18 18.38 -4.14 9.52
N CYS A 19 17.12 -3.90 9.89
CA CYS A 19 16.38 -2.69 9.55
C CYS A 19 17.12 -1.43 10.01
N TRP A 20 17.65 -1.41 11.23
CA TRP A 20 18.47 -0.30 11.74
C TRP A 20 19.72 -0.03 10.88
N ARG A 21 20.50 -1.08 10.58
CA ARG A 21 21.72 -0.95 9.77
C ARG A 21 21.42 -0.46 8.35
N GLU A 22 20.37 -1.00 7.75
CA GLU A 22 19.95 -0.64 6.38
C GLU A 22 19.37 0.78 6.32
N ALA A 23 18.67 1.24 7.35
CA ALA A 23 18.19 2.61 7.47
C ALA A 23 19.31 3.63 7.68
N LEU A 24 20.37 3.28 8.41
CA LEU A 24 21.57 4.13 8.51
C LEU A 24 22.30 4.23 7.17
N LEU A 25 22.35 3.14 6.40
CA LEU A 25 22.87 3.18 5.04
C LEU A 25 21.98 4.06 4.14
N ALA A 26 20.66 3.95 4.25
CA ALA A 26 19.73 4.82 3.53
C ALA A 26 19.94 6.31 3.87
N GLN A 27 20.16 6.64 5.14
CA GLN A 27 20.50 7.99 5.58
C GLN A 27 21.78 8.49 4.93
N ALA A 28 22.84 7.65 4.90
CA ALA A 28 24.09 8.01 4.25
C ALA A 28 23.92 8.24 2.74
N VAL A 29 23.11 7.41 2.07
CA VAL A 29 22.79 7.56 0.63
C VAL A 29 22.02 8.86 0.36
N LEU A 30 20.99 9.15 1.16
CA LEU A 30 20.16 10.36 1.02
C LEU A 30 20.95 11.63 1.35
N GLY A 31 21.95 11.54 2.22
CA GLY A 31 22.87 12.63 2.56
C GLY A 31 24.04 12.81 1.60
N GLY A 32 24.12 12.05 0.50
CA GLY A 32 25.22 12.14 -0.47
C GLY A 32 26.56 11.57 0.02
N GLY A 33 26.57 10.87 1.17
CA GLY A 33 27.77 10.34 1.80
C GLY A 33 28.29 9.03 1.20
N THR A 34 27.66 8.50 0.14
CA THR A 34 28.03 7.21 -0.47
C THR A 34 28.08 7.29 -1.99
N ARG A 35 29.09 6.66 -2.60
CA ARG A 35 29.21 6.53 -4.07
C ARG A 35 28.43 5.32 -4.65
N GLY A 36 28.13 4.32 -3.83
CA GLY A 36 27.37 3.12 -4.20
C GLY A 36 25.97 3.09 -3.58
N TYR A 37 25.09 2.21 -4.08
CA TYR A 37 23.71 2.04 -3.59
C TYR A 37 22.78 3.26 -3.74
N THR A 38 23.18 4.24 -4.55
CA THR A 38 22.42 5.49 -4.75
C THR A 38 21.08 5.25 -5.47
N ALA A 39 21.01 4.35 -6.45
CA ALA A 39 19.79 4.06 -7.21
C ALA A 39 18.83 3.06 -6.52
N HIS A 40 18.83 2.96 -5.19
CA HIS A 40 17.96 2.00 -4.50
C HIS A 40 16.46 2.40 -4.64
N PRO A 41 15.59 1.53 -5.17
CA PRO A 41 14.20 1.88 -5.50
C PRO A 41 13.37 2.33 -4.28
N GLN A 42 13.53 1.66 -3.13
CA GLN A 42 12.79 2.03 -1.92
C GLN A 42 13.16 3.40 -1.34
N LEU A 43 14.20 4.06 -1.85
CA LEU A 43 14.57 5.43 -1.46
C LEU A 43 13.79 6.49 -2.25
N VAL A 44 13.13 6.14 -3.36
CA VAL A 44 12.34 7.08 -4.18
C VAL A 44 11.32 7.83 -3.31
N ARG A 45 10.54 7.11 -2.51
CA ARG A 45 9.56 7.69 -1.57
C ARG A 45 10.16 8.64 -0.51
N PHE A 46 11.43 8.48 -0.15
CA PHE A 46 12.12 9.39 0.77
C PHE A 46 12.66 10.61 0.02
N ARG A 47 13.09 10.46 -1.24
CA ARG A 47 13.52 11.57 -2.09
C ARG A 47 12.39 12.49 -2.51
N GLU A 48 11.20 11.94 -2.67
CA GLU A 48 9.97 12.70 -2.97
C GLU A 48 9.46 13.49 -1.75
N HIS A 49 9.97 13.19 -0.55
CA HIS A 49 9.65 13.96 0.65
C HIS A 49 10.35 15.33 0.60
N ALA A 50 9.68 16.38 1.07
CA ALA A 50 10.22 17.75 1.06
C ALA A 50 11.55 17.89 1.85
N ASP A 51 11.73 17.05 2.88
CA ASP A 51 13.00 16.90 3.59
C ASP A 51 13.36 15.41 3.73
N PRO A 52 14.17 14.86 2.80
CA PRO A 52 14.53 13.43 2.82
C PRO A 52 15.32 13.02 4.06
N LEU A 53 16.17 13.90 4.60
CA LEU A 53 17.01 13.59 5.76
C LEU A 53 16.19 13.61 7.06
N ALA A 54 15.25 14.54 7.22
CA ALA A 54 14.31 14.50 8.33
C ALA A 54 13.40 13.27 8.27
N ALA A 55 12.93 12.88 7.07
CA ALA A 55 12.10 11.69 6.91
C ALA A 55 12.84 10.39 7.29
N VAL A 56 14.05 10.16 6.80
CA VAL A 56 14.83 8.97 7.20
C VAL A 56 15.25 9.03 8.66
N GLY A 57 15.45 10.22 9.22
CA GLY A 57 15.68 10.43 10.65
C GLY A 57 14.48 10.01 11.51
N ALA A 58 13.27 10.42 11.11
CA ALA A 58 12.03 9.99 11.75
C ALA A 58 11.77 8.48 11.60
N TYR A 59 12.17 7.88 10.47
CA TYR A 59 12.18 6.44 10.30
C TYR A 59 13.09 5.74 11.31
N LEU A 60 14.35 6.18 11.40
CA LEU A 60 15.33 5.65 12.36
C LEU A 60 14.87 5.82 13.81
N ALA A 61 14.23 6.94 14.14
CA ALA A 61 13.70 7.21 15.47
C ALA A 61 12.64 6.17 15.87
N GLY A 62 11.69 5.83 15.00
CA GLY A 62 10.67 4.81 15.27
C GLY A 62 11.25 3.39 15.42
N VAL A 63 12.27 3.05 14.61
CA VAL A 63 13.03 1.79 14.77
C VAL A 63 13.75 1.75 16.13
N ARG A 64 14.40 2.85 16.51
CA ARG A 64 15.10 2.98 17.79
C ARG A 64 14.13 2.91 18.98
N GLU A 65 12.96 3.53 18.90
CA GLU A 65 11.95 3.48 19.95
C GLU A 65 11.53 2.02 20.25
N GLU A 66 11.29 1.23 19.21
CA GLU A 66 11.03 -0.21 19.37
C GLU A 66 12.23 -0.94 19.99
N ALA A 67 13.44 -0.62 19.55
CA ALA A 67 14.65 -1.22 20.09
C ALA A 67 14.77 -0.96 21.61
N LEU A 68 14.53 0.29 22.04
CA LEU A 68 14.50 0.67 23.46
C LEU A 68 13.42 -0.05 24.24
N ARG A 69 12.19 -0.16 23.71
CA ARG A 69 11.09 -0.91 24.35
C ARG A 69 11.43 -2.38 24.59
N ARG A 70 12.34 -2.94 23.79
CA ARG A 70 12.83 -4.33 23.91
C ARG A 70 14.17 -4.45 24.65
N GLY A 71 14.70 -3.36 25.20
CA GLY A 71 15.96 -3.34 25.95
C GLY A 71 17.24 -3.29 25.09
N TYR A 72 17.15 -3.07 23.78
CA TYR A 72 18.31 -2.86 22.92
C TYR A 72 18.81 -1.41 23.00
N ARG A 73 20.11 -1.22 22.80
CA ARG A 73 20.76 0.10 22.78
C ARG A 73 21.19 0.48 21.36
N PHE A 74 20.27 1.07 20.59
CA PHE A 74 20.62 1.71 19.33
C PHE A 74 21.11 3.13 19.57
N ASP A 75 22.31 3.41 19.10
CA ASP A 75 23.01 4.68 19.30
C ASP A 75 22.29 5.82 18.57
N ALA A 76 21.73 6.75 19.35
CA ALA A 76 20.99 7.89 18.85
C ALA A 76 21.88 8.89 18.07
N THR A 77 23.18 8.95 18.41
CA THR A 77 24.12 9.90 17.79
C THR A 77 24.36 9.59 16.31
N ARG A 78 23.98 8.40 15.86
CA ARG A 78 24.08 7.97 14.46
C ARG A 78 22.95 8.51 13.58
N ILE A 79 21.91 9.10 14.17
CA ILE A 79 20.80 9.70 13.44
C ILE A 79 21.17 11.17 13.15
N VAL A 80 21.43 11.50 11.89
CA VAL A 80 21.94 12.82 11.47
C VAL A 80 20.91 13.93 11.69
N ARG A 81 19.63 13.62 11.51
CA ARG A 81 18.50 14.52 11.78
C ARG A 81 17.52 13.84 12.70
N MET A 82 17.70 14.06 14.01
CA MET A 82 16.69 13.63 14.98
C MET A 82 15.43 14.51 14.82
N PRO A 83 14.22 13.92 14.83
CA PRO A 83 12.99 14.69 14.77
C PRO A 83 12.82 15.47 16.08
N GLY A 84 13.02 16.79 16.03
CA GLY A 84 12.68 17.71 17.12
C GLY A 84 11.23 18.22 17.05
N THR A 85 10.61 18.07 15.88
CA THR A 85 9.21 18.42 15.58
C THR A 85 8.60 17.32 14.70
N PRO A 86 7.25 17.26 14.59
CA PRO A 86 6.60 16.31 13.70
C PRO A 86 7.05 16.49 12.25
N VAL A 87 7.56 15.42 11.63
CA VAL A 87 7.89 15.35 10.21
C VAL A 87 6.64 14.96 9.43
N ALA A 88 6.44 15.53 8.23
CA ALA A 88 5.35 15.13 7.36
C ALA A 88 5.41 13.62 7.06
N ARG A 89 4.24 12.98 7.05
CA ARG A 89 4.14 11.54 6.84
C ARG A 89 4.18 11.22 5.35
N ILE A 90 4.78 10.08 5.01
CA ILE A 90 4.90 9.62 3.63
C ILE A 90 3.68 8.74 3.29
N PRO A 91 2.95 9.00 2.18
CA PRO A 91 1.92 8.10 1.70
C PRO A 91 2.46 6.69 1.41
N LEU A 92 1.77 5.68 1.90
CA LEU A 92 2.10 4.27 1.69
C LEU A 92 0.88 3.57 1.06
N PRO A 93 0.99 3.06 -0.16
CA PRO A 93 -0.08 2.25 -0.76
C PRO A 93 -0.43 1.03 0.11
N SER A 94 -1.71 0.78 0.33
CA SER A 94 -2.20 -0.36 1.11
C SER A 94 -1.72 -1.70 0.56
N GLY A 95 -1.65 -1.84 -0.76
CA GLY A 95 -1.10 -3.04 -1.41
C GLY A 95 0.37 -3.29 -1.07
N GLN A 96 1.18 -2.23 -0.94
CA GLN A 96 2.57 -2.36 -0.50
C GLN A 96 2.66 -2.86 0.94
N LEU A 97 1.84 -2.33 1.85
CA LEU A 97 1.84 -2.75 3.25
C LEU A 97 1.49 -4.25 3.39
N GLU A 98 0.47 -4.70 2.68
CA GLU A 98 0.04 -6.10 2.66
C GLU A 98 1.08 -7.03 2.01
N PHE A 99 1.73 -6.58 0.94
CA PHE A 99 2.81 -7.31 0.29
C PHE A 99 3.97 -7.53 1.27
N GLU A 100 4.43 -6.45 1.92
CA GLU A 100 5.50 -6.54 2.90
C GLU A 100 5.13 -7.42 4.10
N TRP A 101 3.87 -7.34 4.55
CA TRP A 101 3.36 -8.16 5.63
C TRP A 101 3.47 -9.64 5.33
N ARG A 102 2.95 -10.07 4.17
CA ARG A 102 3.03 -11.47 3.73
C ARG A 102 4.48 -11.94 3.66
N HIS A 103 5.33 -11.13 3.03
CA HIS A 103 6.75 -11.44 2.88
C HIS A 103 7.49 -11.55 4.23
N LEU A 104 7.11 -10.74 5.22
CA LEU A 104 7.65 -10.87 6.58
C LEU A 104 7.15 -12.17 7.23
N GLN A 105 5.85 -12.43 7.16
CA GLN A 105 5.23 -13.59 7.82
C GLN A 105 5.78 -14.91 7.29
N ASP A 106 6.01 -15.03 5.99
CA ASP A 106 6.62 -16.21 5.36
C ASP A 106 8.03 -16.48 5.92
N LYS A 107 8.83 -15.43 6.08
CA LYS A 107 10.17 -15.54 6.67
C LYS A 107 10.12 -15.90 8.16
N LEU A 108 9.19 -15.30 8.90
CA LEU A 108 9.05 -15.53 10.34
C LEU A 108 8.56 -16.95 10.65
N ALA A 109 7.73 -17.54 9.80
CA ALA A 109 7.23 -18.90 10.00
C ALA A 109 8.37 -19.91 10.15
N ALA A 110 9.46 -19.74 9.39
CA ALA A 110 10.63 -20.60 9.46
C ALA A 110 11.62 -20.20 10.58
N ARG A 111 11.94 -18.91 10.72
CA ARG A 111 13.07 -18.47 11.56
C ARG A 111 12.70 -17.96 12.96
N ALA A 112 11.44 -17.61 13.20
CA ALA A 112 10.97 -17.09 14.48
C ALA A 112 9.47 -17.42 14.69
N PRO A 113 9.11 -18.70 14.89
CA PRO A 113 7.72 -19.15 14.96
C PRO A 113 6.89 -18.44 16.05
N GLU A 114 7.49 -18.06 17.17
CA GLU A 114 6.83 -17.36 18.27
C GLU A 114 6.42 -15.94 17.85
N VAL A 115 7.29 -15.26 17.10
CA VAL A 115 7.00 -13.92 16.54
C VAL A 115 5.92 -14.04 15.47
N HIS A 116 6.01 -15.05 14.60
CA HIS A 116 4.98 -15.34 13.60
C HIS A 116 3.60 -15.55 14.25
N ALA A 117 3.53 -16.39 15.30
CA ALA A 117 2.29 -16.66 16.03
C ALA A 117 1.72 -15.41 16.71
N ARG A 118 2.56 -14.62 17.39
CA ARG A 118 2.16 -13.33 17.98
C ARG A 118 1.57 -12.40 16.92
N ASN A 119 2.26 -12.27 15.80
CA ASN A 119 1.85 -11.44 14.67
C ASN A 119 0.48 -11.88 14.10
N ARG A 120 0.25 -13.19 13.95
CA ARG A 120 -1.04 -13.74 13.49
C ARG A 120 -2.20 -13.42 14.43
N ARG A 121 -1.96 -13.37 15.75
CA ARG A 121 -3.00 -13.00 16.74
C ARG A 121 -3.45 -11.55 16.63
N HIS A 122 -2.59 -10.64 16.18
CA HIS A 122 -2.95 -9.22 15.98
C HIS A 122 -3.75 -8.97 14.69
N GLY A 123 -3.82 -9.93 13.76
CA GLY A 123 -4.69 -9.90 12.58
C GLY A 123 -4.17 -9.06 11.42
N ALA A 124 -3.96 -7.75 11.63
CA ALA A 124 -3.64 -6.80 10.55
C ALA A 124 -2.23 -6.17 10.69
N PRO A 125 -1.52 -5.90 9.57
CA PRO A 125 -0.24 -5.22 9.63
C PRO A 125 -0.42 -3.76 10.05
N ARG A 126 0.40 -3.33 11.00
CA ARG A 126 0.54 -1.92 11.38
C ARG A 126 1.68 -1.30 10.57
N ALA A 127 1.47 -0.10 10.06
CA ALA A 127 2.53 0.67 9.39
C ALA A 127 3.48 1.31 10.41
N HIS A 128 4.72 1.58 9.99
CA HIS A 128 5.65 2.43 10.72
C HIS A 128 5.05 3.84 10.87
N PRO A 129 5.20 4.55 12.02
CA PRO A 129 4.56 5.85 12.28
C PRO A 129 4.78 6.93 11.21
N LEU A 130 5.95 6.92 10.57
CA LEU A 130 6.28 7.80 9.44
C LEU A 130 5.33 7.67 8.23
N PHE A 131 4.68 6.52 8.05
CA PHE A 131 3.82 6.28 6.88
C PHE A 131 2.36 6.51 7.22
N VAL A 132 1.62 7.07 6.26
CA VAL A 132 0.16 7.11 6.26
C VAL A 132 -0.36 6.18 5.17
N VAL A 133 -1.19 5.20 5.54
CA VAL A 133 -1.70 4.21 4.59
C VAL A 133 -2.77 4.86 3.71
N VAL A 134 -2.63 4.73 2.40
CA VAL A 134 -3.58 5.22 1.40
C VAL A 134 -3.99 4.06 0.47
N PRO A 135 -5.22 4.06 -0.09
CA PRO A 135 -5.60 3.07 -1.09
C PRO A 135 -4.62 3.08 -2.28
N GLY A 136 -4.15 1.91 -2.69
CA GLY A 136 -3.29 1.80 -3.87
C GLY A 136 -2.65 0.42 -4.02
N PRO A 137 -2.07 0.13 -5.21
CA PRO A 137 -1.42 -1.14 -5.52
C PRO A 137 -0.09 -1.30 -4.77
N VAL A 138 0.59 -2.43 -4.97
CA VAL A 138 2.00 -2.56 -4.58
C VAL A 138 2.81 -1.45 -5.26
N ALA A 139 3.76 -0.87 -4.54
CA ALA A 139 4.47 0.28 -5.06
C ALA A 139 5.41 -0.12 -6.21
N ALA A 140 5.52 0.74 -7.22
CA ALA A 140 6.28 0.46 -8.45
C ALA A 140 7.77 0.16 -8.21
N TRP A 141 8.32 0.56 -7.06
CA TRP A 141 9.70 0.29 -6.67
C TRP A 141 9.94 -1.11 -6.11
N GLU A 142 8.90 -1.90 -5.82
CA GLU A 142 9.07 -3.27 -5.34
C GLU A 142 9.46 -4.18 -6.52
N ARG A 143 10.76 -4.46 -6.65
CA ARG A 143 11.25 -5.44 -7.63
C ARG A 143 10.86 -6.83 -7.15
N ALA A 144 10.04 -7.53 -7.95
CA ALA A 144 9.35 -8.80 -7.66
C ALA A 144 7.91 -8.69 -7.11
N ALA A 145 7.21 -7.56 -7.31
CA ALA A 145 5.76 -7.61 -7.28
C ALA A 145 5.27 -8.61 -8.36
N PRO A 146 4.37 -9.57 -8.05
CA PRO A 146 3.60 -10.21 -9.11
C PRO A 146 2.89 -9.08 -9.90
N PRO A 147 2.64 -9.26 -11.22
CA PRO A 147 1.92 -8.26 -11.99
C PRO A 147 0.64 -7.89 -11.23
N ALA A 148 0.34 -6.58 -11.19
CA ALA A 148 -0.88 -6.10 -10.57
C ALA A 148 -2.05 -6.95 -11.06
N GLU A 149 -2.78 -7.57 -10.11
CA GLU A 149 -4.03 -8.26 -10.45
C GLU A 149 -4.86 -7.26 -11.26
N PRO A 150 -5.32 -7.62 -12.48
CA PRO A 150 -6.10 -6.70 -13.29
C PRO A 150 -7.29 -6.26 -12.46
N ALA A 151 -7.59 -4.95 -12.52
CA ALA A 151 -8.77 -4.39 -11.88
C ALA A 151 -9.96 -5.31 -12.15
N ARG A 152 -10.64 -5.76 -11.09
CA ARG A 152 -11.88 -6.54 -11.23
C ARG A 152 -12.75 -5.80 -12.25
N PRO A 153 -13.24 -6.48 -13.30
CA PRO A 153 -14.08 -5.82 -14.29
C PRO A 153 -15.25 -5.16 -13.55
N GLU A 154 -15.49 -3.87 -13.86
CA GLU A 154 -16.70 -3.19 -13.41
C GLU A 154 -17.90 -4.11 -13.68
N PRO A 155 -18.85 -4.25 -12.73
CA PRO A 155 -20.06 -5.00 -13.00
C PRO A 155 -20.72 -4.41 -14.25
N PRO A 156 -21.26 -5.26 -15.16
CA PRO A 156 -21.85 -4.79 -16.39
C PRO A 156 -22.93 -3.75 -16.06
N ARG A 157 -22.83 -2.58 -16.71
CA ARG A 157 -23.88 -1.56 -16.64
C ARG A 157 -25.19 -2.22 -17.10
N PRO A 158 -26.33 -1.95 -16.43
CA PRO A 158 -27.60 -2.52 -16.85
C PRO A 158 -27.87 -2.15 -18.31
N GLU A 159 -28.15 -3.14 -19.14
CA GLU A 159 -28.52 -2.95 -20.54
C GLU A 159 -29.68 -1.97 -20.62
N SER A 160 -29.50 -0.88 -21.38
CA SER A 160 -30.59 -0.01 -21.78
C SER A 160 -31.66 -0.84 -22.49
N PRO A 161 -32.95 -0.65 -22.20
CA PRO A 161 -34.01 -1.44 -22.80
C PRO A 161 -34.02 -1.27 -24.32
N ARG A 162 -34.13 -2.39 -25.04
CA ARG A 162 -34.24 -2.42 -26.51
C ARG A 162 -35.50 -1.67 -26.95
N PRO A 163 -35.47 -0.93 -28.08
CA PRO A 163 -36.67 -0.31 -28.61
C PRO A 163 -37.66 -1.38 -29.05
N GLU A 164 -38.89 -1.25 -28.55
CA GLU A 164 -40.04 -2.10 -28.85
C GLU A 164 -40.31 -2.07 -30.36
N SER A 165 -40.36 -3.25 -31.00
CA SER A 165 -40.73 -3.37 -32.41
C SER A 165 -42.19 -2.92 -32.61
N PRO A 166 -42.51 -2.16 -33.67
CA PRO A 166 -43.86 -1.65 -33.87
C PRO A 166 -44.83 -2.80 -34.14
N ARG A 167 -45.98 -2.76 -33.46
CA ARG A 167 -47.12 -3.68 -33.65
C ARG A 167 -47.58 -3.68 -35.11
N PRO A 168 -47.94 -4.83 -35.69
CA PRO A 168 -48.56 -4.85 -37.02
C PRO A 168 -49.96 -4.23 -36.98
N GLU A 169 -50.27 -3.45 -38.03
CA GLU A 169 -51.59 -2.84 -38.26
C GLU A 169 -52.71 -3.89 -38.34
N PRO A 170 -53.89 -3.61 -37.78
CA PRO A 170 -55.04 -4.49 -37.93
C PRO A 170 -55.63 -4.40 -39.36
N PRO A 171 -56.17 -5.50 -39.91
CA PRO A 171 -56.73 -5.51 -41.26
C PRO A 171 -57.99 -4.65 -41.39
N ALA A 172 -58.15 -4.07 -42.57
CA ALA A 172 -59.26 -3.21 -42.96
C ALA A 172 -60.63 -3.86 -42.73
N ARG A 173 -61.56 -3.09 -42.16
CA ARG A 173 -62.96 -3.50 -41.97
C ARG A 173 -63.69 -3.50 -43.33
N PRO A 174 -64.53 -4.50 -43.61
CA PRO A 174 -65.38 -4.48 -44.80
C PRO A 174 -66.50 -3.45 -44.66
N GLU A 175 -66.79 -2.78 -45.78
CA GLU A 175 -67.85 -1.79 -45.95
C GLU A 175 -69.23 -2.37 -45.59
N SER A 176 -70.08 -1.58 -44.92
CA SER A 176 -71.48 -1.88 -44.69
C SER A 176 -72.39 -0.91 -45.48
N PRO A 177 -73.55 -1.37 -45.98
CA PRO A 177 -74.33 -0.70 -47.03
C PRO A 177 -75.23 0.45 -46.52
N PRO A 178 -75.78 1.28 -47.42
CA PRO A 178 -76.38 2.57 -47.07
C PRO A 178 -77.72 2.46 -46.32
N ALA A 179 -77.93 3.47 -45.46
CA ALA A 179 -79.09 3.67 -44.60
C ALA A 179 -80.39 3.82 -45.38
N ARG A 180 -81.43 3.10 -44.95
CA ARG A 180 -82.82 3.43 -45.29
C ARG A 180 -83.26 4.63 -44.44
N GLY A 181 -83.67 5.69 -45.12
CA GLY A 181 -84.36 6.83 -44.51
C GLY A 181 -85.74 6.43 -44.01
N ALA A 182 -86.12 7.03 -42.88
CA ALA A 182 -87.49 7.11 -42.41
C ALA A 182 -87.94 8.57 -42.50
N ALA A 183 -89.09 8.77 -43.13
CA ALA A 183 -90.01 9.88 -42.87
C ALA A 183 -91.36 9.23 -42.55
#